data_AF-A0A2E4B0X2-F1
#
_entry.id   AF-A0A2E4B0X2-F1
#
_cell.length_a   1.000
_cell.length_b   1.000
_cell.length_c   1.000
_cell.angle_alpha   90.00
_cell.angle_beta   90.00
_cell.angle_gamma   90.00
#
_symmetry.space_group_name_H-M   'P 1'
#
loop_
_entity.id
_entity.type
_entity.pdbx_description
1 polymer ?
#
loop_
_entity_poly.entity_id
_entity_poly.type
_entity_poly.pdbx_seq_one_letter_code
_entity_poly.pdbx_strand_id
1 'polypeptide(L)'
;MGKESSSLGIFRTDSGITLSFGTNTYFIDSKDPFHNIANKALMQEDYVPLYIEIAKREGVGPEFRNMLLDMISQAKGDAGTFVDLD
;
A
#
# COMPACT_ATOMS: atom_id res chain seq x y z
N MET A 1 22.11 -5.71 -10.22
CA MET A 1 20.73 -6.20 -10.21
C MET A 1 19.82 -4.99 -10.30
N GLY A 2 19.06 -4.82 -11.39
CA GLY A 2 18.14 -3.69 -11.51
C GLY A 2 17.07 -3.79 -10.42
N LYS A 3 16.84 -2.70 -9.68
CA LYS A 3 15.59 -2.52 -8.94
C LYS A 3 14.49 -2.53 -10.00
N GLU A 4 13.84 -3.66 -10.21
CA GLU A 4 12.59 -3.65 -10.94
C GLU A 4 11.62 -2.87 -10.07
N SER A 5 11.39 -1.61 -10.44
CA SER A 5 10.38 -0.79 -9.80
C SER A 5 9.06 -1.46 -10.06
N SER A 6 8.60 -2.31 -9.14
CA SER A 6 7.27 -2.93 -9.20
C SER A 6 6.24 -1.80 -9.15
N SER A 7 5.84 -1.32 -10.32
CA SER A 7 4.83 -0.28 -10.46
C SER A 7 3.46 -0.90 -10.31
N LEU A 8 2.59 -0.28 -9.50
CA LEU A 8 1.19 -0.69 -9.37
C LEU A 8 0.41 -0.26 -10.61
N GLY A 9 -0.01 -1.22 -11.43
CA GLY A 9 -0.96 -1.01 -12.53
C GLY A 9 -2.39 -1.13 -12.02
N ILE A 10 -3.26 -0.18 -12.39
CA ILE A 10 -4.66 -0.15 -11.94
C ILE A 10 -5.58 -0.02 -13.14
N PHE A 11 -6.57 -0.91 -13.24
CA PHE A 11 -7.60 -0.88 -14.26
C PHE A 11 -8.98 -0.95 -13.61
N ARG A 12 -9.88 -0.03 -13.98
CA ARG A 12 -11.24 0.04 -13.43
C ARG A 12 -12.26 -0.36 -14.50
N THR A 13 -13.24 -1.14 -14.09
CA THR A 13 -14.38 -1.56 -14.91
C THR A 13 -15.66 -1.47 -14.10
N ASP A 14 -16.82 -1.60 -14.76
CA ASP A 14 -18.12 -1.63 -14.07
C ASP A 14 -18.25 -2.81 -13.09
N SER A 15 -17.52 -3.90 -13.34
CA SER A 15 -17.53 -5.10 -12.50
C SER A 15 -16.59 -5.03 -11.29
N GLY A 16 -15.59 -4.15 -11.30
CA GLY A 16 -14.57 -4.12 -10.25
C GLY A 16 -13.25 -3.43 -10.65
N ILE A 17 -12.23 -3.63 -9.83
CA ILE A 17 -10.90 -3.02 -9.96
C ILE A 17 -9.85 -4.13 -10.07
N THR A 18 -9.04 -4.08 -11.12
CA THR A 18 -7.88 -4.96 -11.29
C THR A 18 -6.61 -4.23 -10.88
N LEU A 19 -5.83 -4.85 -10.00
CA LEU A 19 -4.53 -4.41 -9.54
C LEU A 19 -3.46 -5.34 -10.10
N SER A 20 -2.46 -4.80 -10.77
CA SER A 20 -1.29 -5.55 -11.22
C SER A 20 -0.07 -5.03 -10.46
N PHE A 21 0.64 -5.94 -9.80
CA PHE A 21 1.84 -5.60 -9.04
C PHE A 21 2.90 -6.67 -9.26
N GLY A 22 4.02 -6.28 -9.89
CA GLY A 22 5.03 -7.23 -10.35
C GLY A 22 4.43 -8.26 -11.33
N THR A 23 4.56 -9.54 -11.03
CA THR A 23 4.00 -10.64 -11.82
C THR A 23 2.57 -11.01 -11.44
N ASN A 24 2.04 -10.45 -10.35
CA ASN A 24 0.77 -10.87 -9.78
C ASN A 24 -0.36 -9.91 -10.18
N THR A 25 -1.57 -10.46 -10.26
CA THR A 25 -2.79 -9.71 -10.56
C THR A 25 -3.86 -10.04 -9.53
N TYR A 26 -4.52 -9.01 -9.00
CA TYR A 26 -5.58 -9.10 -8.01
C TYR A 26 -6.83 -8.43 -8.53
N PHE A 27 -7.98 -9.01 -8.26
CA PHE A 27 -9.27 -8.44 -8.63
C PHE A 27 -10.08 -8.12 -7.38
N ILE A 28 -10.56 -6.88 -7.29
CA ILE A 28 -11.49 -6.40 -6.27
C ILE A 28 -12.85 -6.29 -6.95
N ASP A 29 -13.73 -7.25 -6.65
CA ASP A 29 -15.10 -7.26 -7.16
C ASP A 29 -15.88 -6.04 -6.64
N SER A 30 -16.81 -5.52 -7.42
CA SER A 30 -17.73 -4.45 -6.99
C SER A 30 -18.52 -4.77 -5.72
N LYS A 31 -18.74 -6.06 -5.42
CA LYS A 31 -19.41 -6.56 -4.22
C LYS A 31 -18.45 -6.81 -3.06
N ASP A 32 -17.14 -6.70 -3.28
CA ASP A 32 -16.14 -6.87 -2.23
C ASP A 32 -16.29 -5.73 -1.20
N PRO A 33 -16.29 -6.01 0.12
CA PRO A 33 -16.35 -4.96 1.14
C PRO A 33 -15.21 -3.93 1.01
N PHE A 34 -14.07 -4.30 0.43
CA PHE A 34 -12.94 -3.42 0.20
C PHE A 34 -13.13 -2.48 -1.01
N HIS A 35 -14.09 -2.76 -1.90
CA HIS A 35 -14.30 -2.00 -3.14
C HIS A 35 -14.51 -0.50 -2.91
N ASN A 36 -15.27 -0.13 -1.87
CA ASN A 36 -15.53 1.28 -1.54
C ASN A 36 -14.26 2.00 -1.07
N ILE A 37 -13.39 1.30 -0.34
CA ILE A 37 -12.11 1.84 0.13
C ILE A 37 -11.18 2.02 -1.06
N ALA A 38 -11.09 1.02 -1.93
CA ALA A 38 -10.29 1.08 -3.16
C ALA A 38 -10.71 2.25 -4.06
N ASN A 39 -12.01 2.48 -4.27
CA ASN A 39 -12.46 3.63 -5.07
C ASN A 39 -12.08 4.98 -4.44
N LYS A 40 -12.23 5.13 -3.12
CA LYS A 40 -11.86 6.38 -2.43
C LYS A 40 -10.37 6.64 -2.49
N ALA A 41 -9.56 5.61 -2.26
CA ALA A 41 -8.11 5.62 -2.42
C ALA A 41 -7.71 6.15 -3.81
N LEU A 42 -8.31 5.60 -4.88
CA LEU A 42 -8.04 6.03 -6.24
C LEU A 42 -8.47 7.47 -6.54
N MET A 43 -9.58 7.95 -5.96
CA MET A 43 -10.02 9.34 -6.11
C MET A 43 -9.09 10.33 -5.41
N GLN A 44 -8.44 9.92 -4.33
CA GLN A 44 -7.55 10.75 -3.53
C GLN A 44 -6.08 10.57 -3.90
N GLU A 45 -5.77 9.74 -4.90
CA GLU A 45 -4.42 9.33 -5.26
C GLU A 45 -3.63 8.73 -4.07
N ASP A 46 -4.35 8.19 -3.09
CA ASP A 46 -3.80 7.47 -1.93
C ASP A 46 -3.77 5.97 -2.23
N TYR A 47 -2.61 5.46 -2.67
CA TYR A 47 -2.46 4.06 -3.03
C TYR A 47 -2.14 3.14 -1.85
N VAL A 48 -1.96 3.67 -0.63
CA VAL A 48 -1.57 2.88 0.55
C VAL A 48 -2.57 1.75 0.85
N PRO A 49 -3.90 1.96 0.82
CA PRO A 49 -4.87 0.89 1.06
C PRO A 49 -4.73 -0.27 0.06
N LEU A 50 -4.38 0.01 -1.20
CA LEU A 50 -4.24 -1.02 -2.23
C LEU A 50 -3.02 -1.91 -1.95
N TYR A 51 -1.88 -1.32 -1.56
CA TYR A 51 -0.70 -2.09 -1.16
C TYR A 51 -0.97 -2.95 0.08
N ILE A 52 -1.72 -2.42 1.06
CA ILE A 52 -2.13 -3.20 2.24
C ILE A 52 -2.99 -4.40 1.83
N GLU A 53 -3.93 -4.21 0.91
CA GLU A 53 -4.81 -5.29 0.44
C GLU A 53 -4.04 -6.37 -0.32
N ILE A 54 -3.10 -5.98 -1.19
CA ILE A 54 -2.18 -6.90 -1.88
C ILE A 54 -1.36 -7.70 -0.85
N ALA A 55 -0.76 -7.02 0.13
CA ALA A 55 0.02 -7.65 1.19
C ALA A 55 -0.79 -8.68 2.01
N LYS A 56 -2.08 -8.38 2.28
CA LYS A 56 -2.98 -9.34 2.93
C LYS A 56 -3.22 -10.58 2.08
N ARG A 57 -3.47 -10.42 0.78
CA ARG A 57 -3.75 -11.52 -0.15
C ARG A 57 -2.53 -12.43 -0.38
N GLU A 58 -1.33 -11.86 -0.32
CA GLU A 58 -0.06 -12.60 -0.40
C GLU A 58 0.34 -13.28 0.92
N GLY A 59 -0.41 -13.10 2.01
CA GLY A 59 -0.10 -13.67 3.32
C GLY A 59 1.03 -12.96 4.08
N VAL A 60 1.59 -11.87 3.53
CA VAL A 60 2.67 -11.06 4.14
C VAL A 60 2.13 -10.02 5.12
N GLY A 61 0.87 -10.10 5.53
CA GLY A 61 0.20 -9.13 6.39
C GLY A 61 0.95 -8.80 7.70
N PRO A 62 1.43 -9.79 8.48
CA PRO A 62 2.17 -9.53 9.72
C PRO A 62 3.54 -8.89 9.49
N GLU A 63 4.26 -9.34 8.47
CA GLU A 63 5.61 -8.85 8.14
C GLU A 63 5.54 -7.42 7.60
N PHE A 64 4.60 -7.16 6.68
CA PHE A 64 4.32 -5.84 6.14
C PHE A 64 3.87 -4.87 7.23
N ARG A 65 2.98 -5.31 8.14
CA ARG A 65 2.59 -4.52 9.32
C ARG A 65 3.79 -4.17 10.19
N ASN A 66 4.66 -5.14 10.51
CA ASN A 66 5.83 -4.91 11.35
C ASN A 66 6.80 -3.93 10.69
N MET A 67 7.02 -4.06 9.38
CA MET A 67 7.82 -3.10 8.59
C MET A 67 7.22 -1.69 8.64
N LEU A 68 5.90 -1.54 8.46
CA LEU A 68 5.22 -0.24 8.56
C LEU A 68 5.35 0.36 9.96
N LEU A 69 5.21 -0.44 11.02
CA LEU A 69 5.37 0.02 12.40
C LEU A 69 6.80 0.49 12.69
N ASP A 70 7.80 -0.21 12.13
CA ASP A 70 9.20 0.19 12.24
C ASP A 70 9.47 1.50 11.51
N MET A 71 8.99 1.65 10.27
CA MET A 71 9.08 2.90 9.50
C MET A 71 8.40 4.08 10.21
N ILE A 72 7.21 3.86 10.80
CA ILE A 72 6.51 4.88 11.60
C ILE A 72 7.32 5.25 12.85
N SER A 73 7.95 4.27 13.50
CA SER A 73 8.77 4.52 14.69
C SER A 73 10.02 5.33 14.36
N GLN A 74 10.67 5.02 13.23
CA GLN A 74 11.80 5.81 12.70
C GLN A 74 11.37 7.24 12.35
N ALA A 75 10.26 7.40 11.64
CA ALA A 75 9.74 8.72 11.26
C ALA A 75 9.31 9.58 12.47
N LYS A 76 8.81 8.94 13.54
CA LYS A 76 8.50 9.63 14.81
C LYS A 76 9.74 9.93 15.65
N GLY A 77 10.80 9.14 15.52
CA GLY A 77 12.08 9.35 16.19
C GLY A 77 12.90 10.53 15.65
N ASP A 78 12.59 11.01 14.44
CA ASP A 78 13.32 12.12 13.78
C ASP A 78 12.79 13.53 14.14
N ALA A 79 11.81 13.62 15.05
CA ALA A 79 11.31 14.89 15.59
C ALA A 79 12.11 15.36 16.84
N GLY A 80 13.42 15.14 16.85
CA GLY A 80 14.24 15.28 18.05
C GLY A 80 15.69 15.66 17.83
N THR A 81 16.04 16.41 16.78
CA THR A 81 17.30 17.17 16.77
C THR A 81 17.09 18.47 17.55
N PHE A 82 17.02 18.37 18.89
CA PHE A 82 17.39 19.51 19.72
C PHE A 82 18.90 19.64 19.61
N VAL A 83 19.34 20.69 18.94
CA VAL A 83 20.70 21.19 19.00
C VAL A 83 21.01 21.51 20.47
N ASP A 84 21.87 20.71 21.10
CA ASP A 84 22.66 21.21 22.21
C ASP A 84 23.64 22.22 21.61
N LEU A 85 23.34 23.50 21.80
CA LEU A 85 24.28 24.59 21.59
C LEU A 85 25.18 24.65 22.84
N ASP A 86 26.46 24.32 22.61
CA ASP A 86 27.68 24.54 23.40
C ASP A 86 27.53 25.04 24.86
#